data_AF-L8A2J5-F1
#
_entry.id   AF-L8A2J5-F1
#
_cell.length_a   1.000
_cell.length_b   1.000
_cell.length_c   1.000
_cell.angle_alpha   90.00
_cell.angle_beta   90.00
_cell.angle_gamma   90.00
#
_symmetry.space_group_name_H-M   'P 1'
#
loop_
_entity.id
_entity.type
_entity.pdbx_description
1 polymer ?
#
loop_
_entity_poly.entity_id
_entity_poly.type
_entity_poly.pdbx_seq_one_letter_code
_entity_poly.pdbx_strand_id
1 'polypeptide(L)'
;MAHVFQMKTKPHGFQRYDEFIRDQVIGIGWPLIGNLNGISKDERRERLRNVYHYSGTKLGNALGAIWTFVHTMEQGDIVLVRHGAWLSIGIIGPYRYVKHLDNDIDGFCHQRSVEWKIINENVRLYNEKVHETLRNPGVVTKSKYTVHELQLGI
;
A
#
# COMPACT_ATOMS: atom_id res chain seq x y z
N MET A 1 5.11 -1.22 18.98
CA MET A 1 6.28 -1.00 18.09
C MET A 1 5.75 -0.88 16.68
N ALA A 2 6.19 0.13 15.92
CA ALA A 2 5.75 0.33 14.54
C ALA A 2 6.09 -0.87 13.65
N HIS A 3 5.19 -1.22 12.75
CA HIS A 3 5.40 -2.20 11.71
C HIS A 3 5.91 -1.55 10.43
N VAL A 4 6.65 -2.30 9.61
CA VAL A 4 7.12 -1.82 8.31
C VAL A 4 6.35 -2.53 7.21
N PHE A 5 5.93 -1.78 6.20
CA PHE A 5 5.25 -2.30 5.02
C PHE A 5 5.96 -1.86 3.76
N GLN A 6 5.93 -2.68 2.70
CA GLN A 6 6.21 -2.23 1.35
C GLN A 6 4.91 -2.03 0.57
N MET A 7 4.91 -1.07 -0.35
CA MET A 7 3.83 -0.89 -1.29
C MET A 7 4.31 -0.71 -2.72
N LYS A 8 3.52 -1.22 -3.67
CA LYS A 8 3.70 -0.94 -5.09
C LYS A 8 3.07 0.40 -5.45
N THR A 9 3.63 1.01 -6.49
CA THR A 9 3.30 2.37 -6.93
C THR A 9 2.32 2.42 -8.09
N LYS A 10 1.72 1.28 -8.44
CA LYS A 10 0.76 1.19 -9.56
C LYS A 10 -0.68 0.85 -9.14
N PRO A 11 -1.34 1.64 -8.27
CA PRO A 11 -2.77 1.49 -8.02
C PRO A 11 -3.54 1.56 -9.35
N HIS A 12 -4.40 0.56 -9.59
CA HIS A 12 -5.25 0.49 -10.79
C HIS A 12 -4.44 0.55 -12.10
N GLY A 13 -3.19 0.08 -12.08
CA GLY A 13 -2.31 0.04 -13.25
C GLY A 13 -1.55 1.33 -13.56
N PHE A 14 -1.90 2.46 -12.93
CA PHE A 14 -1.28 3.76 -13.18
C PHE A 14 -0.07 4.00 -12.29
N GLN A 15 1.06 4.43 -12.84
CA GLN A 15 2.22 4.84 -12.05
C GLN A 15 1.89 6.12 -11.26
N ARG A 16 1.91 6.02 -9.92
CA ARG A 16 1.53 7.09 -8.99
C ARG A 16 2.63 7.47 -8.00
N TYR A 17 3.87 7.02 -8.21
CA TYR A 17 4.97 7.38 -7.32
C TYR A 17 5.11 8.90 -7.11
N ASP A 18 5.08 9.69 -8.17
CA ASP A 18 5.23 11.14 -8.04
C ASP A 18 4.04 11.79 -7.33
N GLU A 19 2.82 11.26 -7.53
CA GLU A 19 1.61 11.67 -6.80
C GLU A 19 1.72 11.32 -5.32
N PHE A 20 2.27 10.14 -4.98
CA PHE A 20 2.46 9.73 -3.60
C PHE A 20 3.34 10.71 -2.84
N ILE A 21 4.45 11.11 -3.45
CA ILE A 21 5.41 12.05 -2.87
C ILE A 21 4.81 13.46 -2.79
N ARG A 22 4.29 13.98 -3.92
CA ARG A 22 3.76 15.34 -4.00
C ARG A 22 2.59 15.57 -3.06
N ASP A 23 1.64 14.64 -3.04
CA ASP A 23 0.36 14.82 -2.35
C ASP A 23 0.37 14.19 -0.94
N GLN A 24 1.53 13.67 -0.49
CA GLN A 24 1.73 13.05 0.83
C GLN A 24 0.74 11.91 1.10
N VAL A 25 0.59 11.02 0.12
CA VAL A 25 -0.37 9.90 0.16
C VAL A 25 0.23 8.61 -0.37
N ILE A 26 -0.38 7.50 0.03
CA ILE A 26 -0.24 6.18 -0.60
C ILE A 26 -1.63 5.62 -0.81
N GLY A 27 -1.78 4.65 -1.70
CA GLY A 27 -3.09 4.01 -1.87
C GLY A 27 -3.04 2.71 -2.67
N ILE A 28 -4.20 2.09 -2.76
CA ILE A 28 -4.43 0.83 -3.48
C ILE A 28 -5.53 0.99 -4.52
N GLY A 29 -5.43 0.23 -5.60
CA GLY A 29 -6.35 0.33 -6.74
C GLY A 29 -7.33 -0.83 -6.81
N TRP A 30 -8.46 -0.62 -6.15
CA TRP A 30 -9.68 -1.40 -6.33
C TRP A 30 -10.87 -0.43 -6.26
N PRO A 31 -11.08 0.40 -7.29
CA PRO A 31 -12.29 1.23 -7.37
C PRO A 31 -13.57 0.41 -7.53
N LEU A 32 -14.72 1.08 -7.50
CA LEU A 32 -16.07 0.57 -7.75
C LEU A 32 -16.57 -0.44 -6.71
N ILE A 33 -15.80 -0.72 -5.66
CA ILE A 33 -16.21 -1.56 -4.52
C ILE A 33 -16.53 -0.74 -3.27
N GLY A 34 -16.63 0.58 -3.40
CA GLY A 34 -17.08 1.50 -2.36
C GLY A 34 -16.16 1.55 -1.13
N ASN A 35 -16.61 2.22 -0.07
CA ASN A 35 -15.83 2.30 1.17
C ASN A 35 -15.64 0.92 1.81
N LEU A 36 -14.39 0.59 2.16
CA LEU A 36 -13.97 -0.69 2.74
C LEU A 36 -13.75 -0.64 4.26
N ASN A 37 -13.94 0.52 4.89
CA ASN A 37 -13.89 0.65 6.34
C ASN A 37 -15.18 0.06 6.96
N GLY A 38 -15.02 -0.78 7.99
CA GLY A 38 -16.15 -1.33 8.77
C GLY A 38 -16.97 -2.43 8.09
N ILE A 39 -16.63 -2.82 6.86
CA ILE A 39 -17.36 -3.89 6.16
C ILE A 39 -16.80 -5.28 6.45
N SER A 40 -17.68 -6.28 6.41
CA SER A 40 -17.31 -7.66 6.73
C SER A 40 -16.34 -8.25 5.70
N LYS A 41 -15.70 -9.36 6.07
CA LYS A 41 -14.83 -10.12 5.15
C LYS A 41 -15.63 -10.70 3.97
N ASP A 42 -16.84 -11.18 4.24
CA ASP A 42 -17.69 -11.78 3.21
C ASP A 42 -18.25 -10.73 2.26
N GLU A 43 -18.66 -9.57 2.78
CA GLU A 43 -19.09 -8.44 1.95
C GLU A 43 -17.96 -7.97 1.02
N ARG A 44 -16.72 -7.83 1.52
CA ARG A 44 -15.56 -7.51 0.67
C ARG A 44 -15.34 -8.52 -0.43
N ARG A 45 -15.42 -9.81 -0.09
CA ARG A 45 -15.25 -10.90 -1.05
C ARG A 45 -16.29 -10.81 -2.15
N GLU A 46 -17.53 -10.54 -1.78
CA GLU A 46 -18.64 -10.45 -2.72
C GLU A 46 -18.50 -9.23 -3.65
N ARG A 47 -18.15 -8.05 -3.11
CA ARG A 47 -17.88 -6.86 -3.93
C ARG A 47 -16.77 -7.10 -4.96
N LEU A 48 -15.66 -7.74 -4.56
CA LEU A 48 -14.58 -8.09 -5.49
C LEU A 48 -14.99 -9.08 -6.58
N ARG A 49 -15.83 -10.07 -6.25
CA ARG A 49 -16.37 -11.02 -7.23
C ARG A 49 -17.29 -10.34 -8.24
N ASN A 50 -18.15 -9.45 -7.77
CA ASN A 50 -19.15 -8.82 -8.62
C ASN A 50 -18.54 -7.79 -9.57
N VAL A 51 -17.59 -6.98 -9.09
CA VAL A 51 -16.96 -5.92 -9.91
C VAL A 51 -15.84 -6.46 -10.79
N TYR A 52 -15.01 -7.36 -10.27
CA TYR A 52 -13.78 -7.78 -10.96
C TYR A 52 -13.78 -9.24 -11.42
N HIS A 53 -14.82 -10.01 -11.10
CA HIS A 53 -14.90 -11.45 -11.39
C HIS A 53 -13.71 -12.25 -10.85
N TYR A 54 -13.14 -11.81 -9.72
CA TYR A 54 -11.99 -12.47 -9.12
C TYR A 54 -12.37 -13.81 -8.48
N SER A 55 -11.52 -14.81 -8.69
CA SER A 55 -11.63 -16.14 -8.09
C SER A 55 -10.26 -16.69 -7.69
N GLY A 56 -10.24 -17.80 -6.95
CA GLY A 56 -9.03 -18.51 -6.55
C GLY A 56 -7.95 -17.60 -5.92
N THR A 57 -6.70 -17.78 -6.36
CA THR A 57 -5.53 -17.05 -5.88
C THR A 57 -5.65 -15.53 -6.12
N LYS A 58 -6.26 -15.10 -7.23
CA LYS A 58 -6.43 -13.67 -7.54
C LYS A 58 -7.31 -12.98 -6.50
N LEU A 59 -8.43 -13.63 -6.14
CA LEU A 59 -9.32 -13.17 -5.09
C LEU A 59 -8.63 -13.17 -3.72
N GLY A 60 -7.91 -14.24 -3.39
CA GLY A 60 -7.15 -14.34 -2.14
C GLY A 60 -6.12 -13.22 -1.97
N ASN A 61 -5.35 -12.94 -3.02
CA ASN A 61 -4.34 -11.89 -3.02
C ASN A 61 -4.96 -10.50 -2.89
N ALA A 62 -6.05 -10.22 -3.61
CA ALA A 62 -6.76 -8.94 -3.51
C ALA A 62 -7.33 -8.71 -2.10
N LEU A 63 -7.98 -9.74 -1.53
CA LEU A 63 -8.50 -9.69 -0.16
C LEU A 63 -7.40 -9.46 0.86
N GLY A 64 -6.25 -10.15 0.73
CA GLY A 64 -5.11 -9.99 1.60
C GLY A 64 -4.50 -8.59 1.55
N ALA A 65 -4.32 -8.03 0.34
CA ALA A 65 -3.80 -6.68 0.16
C ALA A 65 -4.76 -5.61 0.72
N ILE A 66 -6.06 -5.72 0.41
CA ILE A 66 -7.10 -4.82 0.95
C ILE A 66 -7.16 -4.90 2.48
N TRP A 67 -7.14 -6.12 3.04
CA TRP A 67 -7.15 -6.28 4.49
C TRP A 67 -5.91 -5.64 5.13
N THR A 68 -4.73 -5.91 4.57
CA THR A 68 -3.47 -5.35 5.05
C THR A 68 -3.50 -3.83 5.05
N PHE A 69 -3.92 -3.23 3.93
CA PHE A 69 -3.95 -1.78 3.79
C PHE A 69 -5.00 -1.09 4.67
N VAL A 70 -6.23 -1.63 4.71
CA VAL A 70 -7.34 -0.96 5.41
C VAL A 70 -7.31 -1.24 6.91
N HIS A 71 -6.92 -2.45 7.34
CA HIS A 71 -7.09 -2.90 8.73
C HIS A 71 -5.78 -3.25 9.45
N THR A 72 -4.74 -3.75 8.77
CA THR A 72 -3.49 -4.14 9.44
C THR A 72 -2.49 -2.99 9.56
N MET A 73 -2.48 -2.08 8.58
CA MET A 73 -1.72 -0.83 8.67
C MET A 73 -2.39 0.11 9.66
N GLU A 74 -1.59 0.66 10.57
CA GLU A 74 -2.02 1.63 11.57
C GLU A 74 -1.26 2.96 11.40
N GLN A 75 -1.78 4.00 12.04
CA GLN A 75 -1.07 5.27 12.10
C GLN A 75 0.23 5.10 12.91
N GLY A 76 1.33 5.64 12.41
CA GLY A 76 2.66 5.50 13.01
C GLY A 76 3.47 4.31 12.49
N ASP A 77 2.86 3.43 11.68
CA ASP A 77 3.61 2.43 10.92
C ASP A 77 4.48 3.08 9.83
N ILE A 78 5.41 2.32 9.27
CA ILE A 78 6.35 2.79 8.24
C ILE A 78 6.01 2.15 6.91
N VAL A 79 6.03 2.96 5.84
CA VAL A 79 5.91 2.49 4.46
C VAL A 79 7.21 2.67 3.69
N LEU A 80 7.57 1.65 2.92
CA LEU A 80 8.63 1.62 1.94
C LEU A 80 8.00 1.63 0.54
N VAL A 81 8.35 2.61 -0.27
CA VAL A 81 7.86 2.72 -1.65
C VAL A 81 9.04 2.83 -2.60
N ARG A 82 9.14 1.89 -3.53
CA ARG A 82 10.25 1.81 -4.49
C ARG A 82 9.80 2.15 -5.91
N HIS A 83 10.55 3.01 -6.58
CA HIS A 83 10.43 3.27 -8.02
C HIS A 83 11.80 3.15 -8.70
N GLY A 84 12.02 2.03 -9.39
CA GLY A 84 13.31 1.74 -10.03
C GLY A 84 14.44 1.55 -9.01
N ALA A 85 15.43 2.44 -9.05
CA ALA A 85 16.54 2.45 -8.08
C ALA A 85 16.24 3.28 -6.82
N TRP A 86 15.13 4.00 -6.80
CA TRP A 86 14.81 4.97 -5.76
C TRP A 86 13.86 4.38 -4.73
N LEU A 87 14.17 4.63 -3.46
CA LEU A 87 13.37 4.26 -2.30
C LEU A 87 12.94 5.54 -1.58
N SER A 88 11.67 5.60 -1.22
CA SER A 88 11.12 6.58 -0.28
C SER A 88 10.54 5.87 0.93
N ILE A 89 10.73 6.48 2.10
CA ILE A 89 10.33 5.95 3.41
C ILE A 89 9.50 7.01 4.11
N GLY A 90 8.33 6.61 4.60
CA GLY A 90 7.43 7.53 5.28
C GLY A 90 6.66 6.90 6.44
N ILE A 91 6.12 7.76 7.29
CA ILE A 91 5.27 7.38 8.42
C ILE A 91 3.80 7.43 7.96
N ILE A 92 3.09 6.33 8.15
CA ILE A 92 1.71 6.14 7.71
C ILE A 92 0.76 6.91 8.63
N GLY A 93 -0.20 7.60 8.03
CA GLY A 93 -1.33 8.26 8.68
C GLY A 93 -2.66 7.51 8.49
N PRO A 94 -3.78 8.19 8.81
CA PRO A 94 -5.10 7.57 8.77
C PRO A 94 -5.55 7.16 7.35
N TYR A 95 -6.34 6.09 7.29
CA TYR A 95 -7.05 5.68 6.07
C TYR A 95 -8.18 6.66 5.75
N ARG A 96 -8.33 6.96 4.46
CA ARG A 96 -9.45 7.72 3.90
C ARG A 96 -9.98 7.06 2.63
N TYR A 97 -11.29 7.13 2.48
CA TYR A 97 -11.98 6.77 1.26
C TYR A 97 -12.41 8.04 0.51
N VAL A 98 -11.88 8.24 -0.69
CA VAL A 98 -12.09 9.42 -1.52
C VAL A 98 -13.14 9.11 -2.59
N LYS A 99 -14.42 9.31 -2.26
CA LYS A 99 -15.56 8.86 -3.07
C LYS A 99 -15.53 9.30 -4.54
N HIS A 100 -15.08 10.53 -4.84
CA HIS A 100 -15.06 11.02 -6.22
C HIS A 100 -14.01 10.33 -7.10
N LEU A 101 -12.98 9.72 -6.49
CA LEU A 101 -11.96 8.92 -7.18
C LEU A 101 -12.35 7.43 -7.26
N ASP A 102 -13.54 7.06 -6.79
CA ASP A 102 -14.07 5.68 -6.87
C ASP A 102 -14.70 5.44 -8.24
N ASN A 103 -13.87 5.50 -9.26
CA ASN A 103 -14.24 5.36 -10.65
C ASN A 103 -13.12 4.64 -11.41
N ASP A 104 -13.45 4.11 -12.59
CA ASP A 104 -12.49 3.30 -13.38
C ASP A 104 -11.42 4.14 -14.09
N ILE A 105 -11.56 5.46 -14.12
CA ILE A 105 -10.62 6.40 -14.75
C ILE A 105 -9.48 6.73 -13.79
N ASP A 106 -9.81 7.15 -12.57
CA ASP A 106 -8.84 7.46 -11.52
C ASP A 106 -8.40 6.18 -10.79
N GLY A 107 -9.34 5.44 -10.22
CA GLY A 107 -9.03 4.20 -9.50
C GLY A 107 -8.19 4.36 -8.23
N PHE A 108 -8.16 5.56 -7.64
CA PHE A 108 -7.30 5.90 -6.49
C PHE A 108 -8.09 6.33 -5.25
N CYS A 109 -9.25 5.71 -5.01
CA CYS A 109 -10.17 6.06 -3.92
C CYS A 109 -9.73 5.60 -2.53
N HIS A 110 -8.88 4.57 -2.41
CA HIS A 110 -8.41 4.04 -1.13
C HIS A 110 -7.03 4.57 -0.79
N GLN A 111 -6.96 5.51 0.13
CA GLN A 111 -5.72 6.25 0.42
C GLN A 111 -5.39 6.23 1.91
N ARG A 112 -4.11 6.45 2.22
CA ARG A 112 -3.61 6.85 3.53
C ARG A 112 -2.71 8.06 3.35
N SER A 113 -2.75 9.02 4.26
CA SER A 113 -1.73 10.07 4.28
C SER A 113 -0.39 9.47 4.70
N VAL A 114 0.71 10.10 4.30
CA VAL A 114 2.07 9.69 4.67
C VAL A 114 2.91 10.93 4.92
N GLU A 115 3.67 10.92 6.00
CA GLU A 115 4.74 11.88 6.22
C GLU A 115 6.06 11.28 5.70
N TRP A 116 6.53 11.73 4.54
CA TRP A 116 7.79 11.22 3.97
C TRP A 116 9.00 11.73 4.76
N LYS A 117 9.84 10.81 5.22
CA LYS A 117 11.10 11.10 5.95
C LYS A 117 12.32 11.04 5.05
N ILE A 118 12.31 10.09 4.12
CA ILE A 118 13.35 9.90 3.10
C ILE A 118 12.66 9.83 1.75
N ILE A 119 13.18 10.58 0.78
CA ILE A 119 12.63 10.65 -0.57
C ILE A 119 13.76 10.43 -1.57
N ASN A 120 13.54 9.51 -2.51
CA ASN A 120 14.45 9.22 -3.62
C ASN A 120 15.88 8.84 -3.21
N GLU A 121 16.05 8.11 -2.11
CA GLU A 121 17.36 7.57 -1.77
C GLU A 121 17.65 6.33 -2.62
N ASN A 122 18.93 6.11 -2.98
CA ASN A 122 19.31 4.94 -3.75
C ASN A 122 19.13 3.67 -2.90
N VAL A 123 18.28 2.76 -3.35
CA VAL A 123 17.95 1.53 -2.62
C VAL A 123 19.18 0.66 -2.30
N ARG A 124 20.28 0.81 -3.06
CA ARG A 124 21.54 0.06 -2.83
C ARG A 124 22.25 0.43 -1.52
N LEU A 125 21.86 1.52 -0.87
CA LEU A 125 22.42 1.94 0.42
C LEU A 125 21.85 1.13 1.59
N TYR A 126 20.77 0.38 1.36
CA TYR A 126 20.07 -0.36 2.41
C TYR A 126 20.53 -1.81 2.50
N ASN A 127 20.35 -2.41 3.67
CA ASN A 127 20.75 -3.80 3.91
C ASN A 127 19.85 -4.81 3.16
N GLU A 128 20.28 -6.08 3.14
CA GLU A 128 19.58 -7.15 2.42
C GLU A 128 18.15 -7.40 2.95
N LYS A 129 17.85 -7.07 4.21
CA LYS A 129 16.50 -7.23 4.78
C LYS A 129 15.50 -6.25 4.14
N VAL A 130 15.96 -5.03 3.83
CA VAL A 130 15.17 -4.05 3.05
C VAL A 130 14.96 -4.57 1.64
N HIS A 131 16.01 -5.09 0.99
CA HIS A 131 15.89 -5.67 -0.35
C HIS A 131 14.92 -6.86 -0.39
N GLU A 132 14.98 -7.78 0.57
CA GLU A 132 14.04 -8.90 0.66
C GLU A 132 12.60 -8.41 0.83
N THR A 133 12.39 -7.42 1.71
CA THR A 133 11.07 -6.79 1.90
C THR A 133 10.54 -6.24 0.57
N LEU A 134 11.36 -5.48 -0.17
CA LEU A 134 10.97 -4.84 -1.44
C LEU A 134 10.77 -5.81 -2.61
N ARG A 135 11.37 -7.01 -2.58
CA ARG A 135 11.20 -8.07 -3.60
C ARG A 135 9.81 -8.71 -3.56
N ASN A 136 9.05 -8.55 -2.49
CA ASN A 136 7.71 -9.13 -2.41
C ASN A 136 6.83 -8.62 -3.56
N PRO A 137 6.17 -9.50 -4.34
CA PRO A 137 5.38 -9.09 -5.50
C PRO A 137 4.02 -8.50 -5.14
N GLY A 138 3.57 -8.63 -3.88
CA GLY A 138 2.27 -8.15 -3.42
C GLY A 138 2.14 -6.63 -3.53
N VAL A 139 0.90 -6.15 -3.71
CA VAL A 139 0.58 -4.71 -3.75
C VAL A 139 0.96 -4.03 -2.44
N VAL A 140 0.67 -4.70 -1.32
CA VAL A 140 1.01 -4.28 0.04
C VAL A 140 1.51 -5.50 0.80
N THR A 141 2.60 -5.37 1.56
CA THR A 141 3.12 -6.48 2.38
C THR A 141 3.71 -5.95 3.67
N LYS A 142 3.30 -6.53 4.79
CA LYS A 142 3.98 -6.34 6.08
C LYS A 142 5.33 -7.04 6.05
N SER A 143 6.40 -6.33 6.34
CA SER A 143 7.73 -6.93 6.51
C SER A 143 7.71 -7.88 7.69
N LYS A 144 8.45 -8.98 7.56
CA LYS A 144 8.75 -9.88 8.68
C LYS A 144 9.79 -9.29 9.65
N TYR A 145 10.49 -8.24 9.22
CA TYR A 145 11.54 -7.57 10.00
C TYR A 145 10.97 -6.37 10.76
N THR A 146 11.58 -6.10 11.90
CA THR A 146 11.31 -4.90 12.68
C THR A 146 12.02 -3.68 12.11
N VAL A 147 11.60 -2.49 12.52
CA VAL A 147 12.26 -1.22 12.17
C VAL A 147 13.75 -1.24 12.50
N HIS A 148 14.09 -1.75 13.69
CA HIS A 148 15.47 -1.84 14.17
C HIS A 148 16.32 -2.75 13.27
N GLU A 149 15.80 -3.91 12.88
CA GLU A 149 16.51 -4.83 12.01
C GLU A 149 16.71 -4.29 10.59
N LEU A 150 15.79 -3.46 10.11
CA LEU A 150 15.85 -2.86 8.79
C LEU A 150 16.82 -1.68 8.72
N GLN A 151 17.19 -1.09 9.86
CA GLN A 151 18.18 0.01 9.95
C GLN A 151 17.86 1.16 8.98
N LEU A 152 16.59 1.61 8.98
CA LEU A 152 16.06 2.53 7.97
C LEU A 152 16.53 3.99 8.10
N GLY A 153 17.28 4.33 9.15
CA GLY A 153 17.80 5.69 9.34
C GLY A 153 16.74 6.75 9.68
N ILE A 154 15.59 6.33 10.23
CA ILE A 154 14.47 7.19 10.65
C ILE A 154 14.16 7.07 12.13
#